data_AF-A0AAN2TQH5-F1
#
_entry.id   AF-A0AAN2TQH5-F1
#
_cell.length_a   1.000
_cell.length_b   1.000
_cell.length_c   1.000
_cell.angle_alpha   90.00
_cell.angle_beta   90.00
_cell.angle_gamma   90.00
#
_symmetry.space_group_name_H-M   'P 1'
#
loop_
_entity.id
_entity.type
_entity.pdbx_description
1 polymer ?
#
loop_
_entity_poly.entity_id
_entity_poly.type
_entity_poly.pdbx_seq_one_letter_code
_entity_poly.pdbx_strand_id
1 'polypeptide(L)' 'MSKNEDRLQYIRDFYAAQKVVIEIPEQVIETYKGRQVHRFNGSRMNYKFTDGHSEIDRKDLHKFLEMYPNLIVKETK' A
#
# COMPACT_ATOMS: atom_id res chain seq x y z
N MET A 1 35.20 7.68 -4.05
CA MET A 1 33.86 7.09 -4.20
C MET A 1 33.34 7.46 -5.57
N SER A 2 32.87 6.48 -6.34
CA SER A 2 32.54 6.68 -7.75
C SER A 2 31.27 7.52 -7.86
N LYS A 3 31.26 8.56 -8.70
CA LYS A 3 30.07 9.39 -8.97
C LYS A 3 28.80 8.58 -9.32
N ASN A 4 28.95 7.34 -9.77
CA ASN A 4 27.84 6.44 -10.06
C ASN A 4 27.23 5.79 -8.81
N GLU A 5 28.01 5.51 -7.77
CA GLU A 5 27.52 4.93 -6.51
C GLU A 5 26.65 5.96 -5.78
N ASP A 6 27.10 7.21 -5.71
CA ASP A 6 26.34 8.32 -5.11
C ASP A 6 25.03 8.58 -5.87
N ARG A 7 25.05 8.47 -7.21
CA ARG A 7 23.85 8.62 -8.04
C ARG A 7 22.83 7.50 -7.81
N LEU A 8 23.29 6.26 -7.70
CA LEU A 8 22.41 5.12 -7.40
C LEU A 8 21.81 5.22 -6.01
N GLN A 9 22.60 5.66 -5.03
CA GLN A 9 22.13 5.89 -3.66
C GLN A 9 21.07 7.00 -3.63
N TYR A 10 21.32 8.14 -4.29
CA TYR A 10 20.34 9.21 -4.43
C TYR A 10 19.02 8.74 -5.05
N ILE A 11 19.08 7.92 -6.11
CA ILE A 11 17.88 7.38 -6.76
C ILE A 11 17.10 6.49 -5.79
N ARG A 12 17.78 5.62 -5.03
CA ARG A 12 17.14 4.76 -4.02
C ARG A 12 16.46 5.58 -2.94
N ASP A 13 17.15 6.58 -2.41
CA ASP A 13 16.63 7.41 -1.33
C ASP A 13 15.45 8.28 -1.81
N PHE A 14 15.52 8.80 -3.04
CA PHE A 14 14.43 9.53 -3.68
C PHE A 14 13.16 8.69 -3.79
N TYR A 15 13.27 7.45 -4.30
CA TYR A 15 12.11 6.56 -4.42
C TYR A 15 11.63 6.01 -3.07
N ALA A 16 12.53 5.84 -2.09
CA ALA A 16 12.16 5.41 -0.74
C ALA A 16 11.37 6.49 0.03
N ALA A 17 11.63 7.77 -0.25
CA ALA A 17 10.92 8.90 0.34
C ALA A 17 9.53 9.15 -0.29
N GLN A 18 9.23 8.54 -1.43
CA GLN A 18 7.90 8.65 -2.04
C GLN A 18 6.86 7.87 -1.24
N LYS A 19 5.65 8.41 -1.24
CA LYS A 19 4.48 7.76 -0.67
C LYS A 19 3.59 7.21 -1.77
N VAL A 20 2.94 6.09 -1.49
CA VAL A 20 2.00 5.45 -2.41
C VAL A 20 0.69 5.20 -1.69
N VAL A 21 -0.42 5.34 -2.40
CA VAL A 21 -1.73 4.99 -1.85
C VAL A 21 -1.99 3.53 -2.20
N ILE A 22 -2.27 2.72 -1.19
CA ILE A 22 -2.69 1.34 -1.38
C ILE A 22 -4.17 1.17 -1.06
N GLU A 23 -4.82 0.30 -1.80
CA GLU A 23 -6.21 -0.09 -1.62
C GLU A 23 -6.29 -1.61 -1.40
N ILE A 24 -6.81 -2.00 -0.25
CA ILE A 24 -7.17 -3.38 0.05
C ILE A 24 -8.61 -3.58 -0.44
N PRO A 25 -8.85 -4.46 -1.43
CA PRO A 25 -10.16 -4.61 -2.04
C PRO A 25 -11.21 -5.07 -1.01
N GLU A 26 -12.44 -4.62 -1.20
CA GLU A 26 -13.57 -5.02 -0.38
C GLU A 26 -13.91 -6.50 -0.56
N GLN A 27 -14.29 -7.15 0.53
CA GLN A 27 -14.75 -8.53 0.50
C GLN A 27 -16.27 -8.55 0.42
N VAL A 28 -16.79 -9.16 -0.64
CA VAL A 28 -18.23 -9.28 -0.83
C VAL A 28 -18.68 -10.67 -0.43
N ILE A 29 -19.54 -10.73 0.60
CA ILE A 29 -20.08 -11.97 1.16
C ILE A 29 -21.55 -12.06 0.77
N GLU A 30 -21.93 -13.12 0.06
CA GLU A 30 -23.33 -13.42 -0.22
C GLU A 30 -23.94 -14.17 0.98
N THR A 31 -25.01 -13.61 1.53
CA THR A 31 -25.74 -14.19 2.65
C THR A 31 -27.17 -14.51 2.22
N TYR A 32 -27.87 -15.33 3.01
CA TYR A 32 -29.29 -15.65 2.77
C TYR A 32 -30.20 -14.40 2.72
N LYS A 33 -29.75 -13.26 3.28
CA LYS A 33 -30.49 -11.98 3.32
C LYS A 33 -29.99 -10.96 2.29
N GLY A 34 -29.08 -11.35 1.39
CA GLY A 34 -28.52 -10.48 0.35
C GLY A 34 -26.99 -10.33 0.46
N ARG A 35 -26.47 -9.37 -0.31
CA ARG A 35 -25.03 -9.15 -0.50
C ARG A 35 -24.50 -8.16 0.54
N GLN A 36 -23.51 -8.58 1.33
CA GLN A 36 -22.84 -7.73 2.32
C GLN A 36 -21.43 -7.39 1.85
N VAL A 37 -21.10 -6.10 1.84
CA VAL A 37 -19.79 -5.58 1.45
C VAL A 37 -18.99 -5.24 2.71
N HIS A 38 -17.83 -5.85 2.88
CA HIS A 38 -16.92 -5.61 4.00
C HIS A 38 -15.69 -4.85 3.51
N ARG A 39 -15.51 -3.62 4.00
CA ARG A 39 -14.34 -2.79 3.73
C ARG A 39 -13.37 -2.83 4.89
N PHE A 40 -12.08 -2.90 4.58
CA PHE A 40 -11.05 -2.94 5.61
C PHE A 40 -10.90 -1.56 6.27
N ASN A 41 -11.34 -1.46 7.52
CA ASN A 41 -11.20 -0.28 8.36
C ASN A 41 -10.39 -0.66 9.60
N GLY A 42 -9.26 0.03 9.84
CA GLY A 42 -8.37 -0.35 10.94
C GLY A 42 -6.99 0.27 10.87
N SER A 43 -6.02 -0.34 11.56
CA SER A 43 -4.62 0.06 11.48
C SER A 43 -3.73 -1.16 11.28
N ARG A 44 -2.75 -1.06 10.39
CA ARG A 44 -1.80 -2.13 10.11
C ARG A 44 -0.42 -1.54 9.87
N MET A 45 0.59 -2.10 10.55
CA MET A 45 1.97 -1.64 10.43
C MET A 45 2.13 -0.13 10.66
N ASN A 46 1.40 0.42 11.63
CA ASN A 46 1.31 1.85 11.95
C ASN A 46 0.65 2.74 10.89
N TYR A 47 0.09 2.18 9.82
CA TYR A 47 -0.71 2.90 8.84
C TYR A 47 -2.20 2.73 9.13
N LYS A 48 -2.95 3.82 9.07
CA LYS A 48 -4.40 3.82 9.28
C LYS A 48 -5.11 3.60 7.95
N PHE A 49 -6.00 2.62 7.91
CA PHE A 49 -6.83 2.33 6.75
C PHE A 49 -8.25 2.85 6.98
N THR A 50 -8.74 3.61 6.00
CA THR A 50 -10.11 4.10 5.95
C THR A 50 -10.72 3.63 4.63
N ASP A 51 -11.80 2.86 4.70
CA ASP A 51 -12.46 2.22 3.56
C ASP A 51 -11.49 1.47 2.64
N GLY A 52 -10.58 0.71 3.22
CA GLY A 52 -9.57 -0.07 2.49
C GLY A 52 -8.38 0.73 1.98
N HIS A 53 -8.38 2.07 2.14
CA HIS A 53 -7.36 2.95 1.60
C HIS A 53 -6.37 3.42 2.68
N SER A 54 -5.08 3.48 2.35
CA SER A 54 -4.06 4.12 3.17
C SER A 54 -2.91 4.65 2.33
N GLU A 55 -2.31 5.76 2.75
CA GLU A 55 -1.07 6.29 2.20
C GLU A 55 0.10 5.72 3.00
N ILE A 56 1.01 5.03 2.32
CA ILE A 56 2.15 4.34 2.94
C ILE A 56 3.47 4.80 2.33
N ASP A 57 4.57 4.62 3.06
CA ASP A 57 5.90 4.80 2.49
C ASP A 57 6.15 3.71 1.43
N ARG A 58 6.69 4.07 0.26
CA ARG A 58 6.97 3.13 -0.83
C ARG A 58 7.89 1.99 -0.39
N LYS A 59 8.81 2.26 0.56
CA LYS A 59 9.69 1.24 1.14
C LYS A 59 8.93 0.08 1.79
N ASP A 60 7.73 0.31 2.34
CA ASP A 60 6.94 -0.71 3.04
C ASP A 60 5.94 -1.43 2.10
N LEU A 61 5.81 -0.98 0.85
CA LEU A 61 4.89 -1.56 -0.13
C LEU A 61 5.07 -3.07 -0.31
N HIS A 62 6.31 -3.56 -0.33
CA HIS A 62 6.60 -4.99 -0.51
C HIS A 62 5.95 -5.85 0.58
N LYS A 63 5.98 -5.40 1.85
CA LYS A 63 5.36 -6.12 2.98
C LYS A 63 3.86 -6.17 2.84
N PHE A 64 3.24 -5.08 2.35
CA PHE A 64 1.82 -5.06 2.08
C PHE A 64 1.43 -5.99 0.92
N LEU A 65 2.27 -6.10 -0.12
CA LEU A 65 2.05 -7.05 -1.23
C LEU A 65 2.15 -8.51 -0.77
N GLU A 66 3.06 -8.82 0.15
CA GLU A 66 3.15 -10.16 0.76
C GLU A 66 1.91 -10.50 1.59
N MET A 67 1.39 -9.53 2.36
CA MET A 67 0.22 -9.73 3.21
C MET A 67 -1.10 -9.72 2.44
N TYR A 68 -1.20 -8.89 1.41
CA TYR A 68 -2.39 -8.66 0.60
C TYR A 68 -2.01 -8.74 -0.89
N PRO A 69 -1.92 -9.96 -1.46
CA PRO A 69 -1.46 -10.16 -2.84
C PRO A 69 -2.32 -9.44 -3.90
N ASN A 70 -3.59 -9.19 -3.57
CA ASN A 70 -4.57 -8.55 -4.45
C ASN A 70 -4.72 -7.05 -4.20
N LEU A 71 -3.81 -6.42 -3.46
CA LEU A 71 -3.89 -4.99 -3.18
C LEU A 71 -3.67 -4.18 -4.46
N ILE A 72 -4.36 -3.05 -4.57
CA ILE A 72 -4.24 -2.12 -5.69
C ILE A 72 -3.32 -0.98 -5.28
N VAL A 73 -2.26 -0.74 -6.06
CA VAL A 73 -1.31 0.36 -5.82
C VAL A 73 -1.69 1.55 -6.71
N LYS A 74 -1.88 2.72 -6.09
CA LYS A 74 -2.10 4.01 -6.75
C LYS A 74 -0.91 4.92 -6.46
N GLU A 75 -0.18 5.28 -7.52
CA GLU A 75 0.91 6.24 -7.44
C GLU A 75 0.36 7.65 -7.15
N THR A 76 0.95 8.34 -6.17
CA THR A 76 0.64 9.76 -5.95
C THR A 76 1.43 10.59 -6.97
N LYS A 77 0.75 11.51 -7.66
CA LYS A 77 1.33 12.36 -8.72
C LYS A 77 2.02 13.58 -8.14
#